data_AF-A0A7D9JAP7-F1
#
_entry.id   AF-A0A7D9JAP7-F1
#
_cell.length_a   1.000
_cell.length_b   1.000
_cell.length_c   1.000
_cell.angle_alpha   90.00
_cell.angle_beta   90.00
_cell.angle_gamma   90.00
#
_symmetry.space_group_name_H-M   'P 1'
#
loop_
_entity.id
_entity.type
_entity.pdbx_description
1 polymer ?
#
loop_
_entity_poly.entity_id
_entity_poly.type
_entity_poly.pdbx_seq_one_letter_code
_entity_poly.pdbx_strand_id
1 'polypeptide(L)'
;CCKTGAERNCNSAVSGNKINGVFKIGPQGGGTLPFAVYCDMTSKNEVGVTVIGHNSESRTKVNGYEQRGSYRKDITYDVTIEQIVAVINESSYCEQFIKYECHGSLMSDAWWVSRQGKRMNYWGGAAVDSGKCACGMNNSCVGGKRCNCDFNDQNLREDSGFLTDKNTLPVKQLRFGDTGSSNEYGFHTLGKLLCWG
;
A
#
# COMPACT_ATOMS: atom_id res chain seq x y z
N CYS A 1 1.48 -0.64 -41.83
CA CYS A 1 0.44 -0.62 -40.77
C CYS A 1 1.00 0.09 -39.56
N CYS A 2 0.46 1.26 -39.22
CA CYS A 2 0.79 1.92 -37.96
C CYS A 2 0.44 0.96 -36.82
N LYS A 3 1.44 0.53 -36.06
CA LYS A 3 1.20 -0.17 -34.79
C LYS A 3 0.59 0.86 -33.86
N THR A 4 -0.73 0.90 -33.76
CA THR A 4 -1.42 1.47 -32.59
C THR A 4 -1.23 0.51 -31.41
N GLY A 5 0.02 0.28 -31.03
CA GLY A 5 0.38 -0.49 -29.84
C GLY A 5 0.11 0.37 -28.63
N ALA A 6 -0.50 -0.19 -27.59
CA ALA A 6 -0.55 0.47 -26.29
C ALA A 6 0.89 0.71 -25.79
N GLU A 7 1.13 1.85 -25.17
CA GLU A 7 2.42 2.14 -24.55
C GLU A 7 2.73 1.09 -23.49
N ARG A 8 3.99 0.70 -23.35
CA ARG A 8 4.37 -0.40 -22.45
C ARG A 8 4.00 -0.10 -20.99
N ASN A 9 4.30 1.12 -20.55
CA ASN A 9 4.02 1.65 -19.23
C ASN A 9 3.94 3.18 -19.29
N CYS A 10 3.64 3.83 -18.15
CA CYS A 10 3.61 5.28 -18.07
C CYS A 10 4.95 5.94 -18.43
N ASN A 11 6.09 5.27 -18.15
CA ASN A 11 7.41 5.79 -18.50
C ASN A 11 7.62 5.86 -20.04
N SER A 12 7.06 4.92 -20.79
CA SER A 12 7.11 4.92 -22.26
C SER A 12 6.22 6.00 -22.88
N ALA A 13 5.08 6.28 -22.22
CA ALA A 13 4.18 7.38 -22.60
C ALA A 13 4.82 8.77 -22.45
N VAL A 14 5.93 8.91 -21.70
CA VAL A 14 6.68 10.17 -21.53
C VAL A 14 7.24 10.69 -22.85
N SER A 15 7.53 9.80 -23.80
CA SER A 15 8.19 10.16 -25.07
C SER A 15 7.37 11.08 -25.99
N GLY A 16 6.06 11.22 -25.75
CA GLY A 16 5.17 12.02 -26.60
C GLY A 16 4.46 13.20 -25.92
N ASN A 17 4.23 13.17 -24.59
CA ASN A 17 3.51 14.23 -23.88
C ASN A 17 3.74 14.14 -22.35
N LYS A 18 4.39 15.16 -21.76
CA LYS A 18 4.63 15.30 -20.32
C LYS A 18 3.39 15.80 -19.56
N ILE A 19 2.23 15.19 -19.79
CA ILE A 19 0.98 15.58 -19.12
C ILE A 19 0.47 14.42 -18.28
N ASN A 20 0.02 14.77 -17.07
CA ASN A 20 -0.71 13.82 -16.24
C ASN A 20 -2.03 13.45 -16.91
N GLY A 21 -2.42 12.18 -16.83
CA GLY A 21 -3.65 11.75 -17.48
C GLY A 21 -3.87 10.26 -17.43
N VAL A 22 -5.00 9.83 -18.00
CA VAL A 22 -5.31 8.41 -18.14
C VAL A 22 -4.78 7.92 -19.48
N PHE A 23 -3.92 6.90 -19.44
CA PHE A 23 -3.32 6.29 -20.62
C PHE A 23 -3.64 4.80 -20.66
N LYS A 24 -3.76 4.26 -21.87
CA LYS A 24 -3.91 2.83 -22.09
C LYS A 24 -2.51 2.21 -22.20
N ILE A 25 -2.14 1.37 -21.23
CA ILE A 25 -0.86 0.68 -21.19
C ILE A 25 -1.02 -0.81 -21.48
N GLY A 26 0.03 -1.44 -22.01
CA GLY A 26 0.10 -2.88 -22.26
C GLY A 26 1.45 -3.45 -21.84
N PRO A 27 1.63 -3.78 -20.55
CA PRO A 27 2.88 -4.37 -20.06
C PRO A 27 3.20 -5.69 -20.77
N GLN A 28 4.45 -5.86 -21.20
CA GLN A 28 4.90 -7.08 -21.87
C GLN A 28 5.07 -8.23 -20.87
N GLY A 29 4.71 -9.45 -21.29
CA GLY A 29 4.93 -10.67 -20.49
C GLY A 29 3.83 -11.01 -19.48
N GLY A 30 2.77 -10.21 -19.38
CA GLY A 30 1.64 -10.49 -18.47
C GLY A 30 0.51 -11.33 -19.09
N GLY A 31 0.46 -11.50 -20.41
CA GLY A 31 -0.69 -12.10 -21.10
C GLY A 31 -2.00 -11.30 -20.93
N THR A 32 -1.92 -10.08 -20.38
CA THR A 32 -3.07 -9.23 -20.08
C THR A 32 -3.42 -8.35 -21.27
N LEU A 33 -4.71 -8.10 -21.48
CA LEU A 33 -5.16 -7.12 -22.45
C LEU A 33 -4.77 -5.71 -21.98
N PRO A 34 -4.43 -4.78 -22.89
CA PRO A 34 -4.11 -3.42 -22.52
C PRO A 34 -5.24 -2.73 -21.75
N PHE A 35 -4.89 -1.97 -20.71
CA PHE A 35 -5.83 -1.40 -19.74
C PHE A 35 -5.48 0.05 -19.42
N ALA A 36 -6.46 0.79 -18.91
CA ALA A 36 -6.30 2.20 -18.57
C ALA A 36 -5.72 2.36 -17.17
N VAL A 37 -4.73 3.25 -17.04
CA VAL A 37 -4.13 3.65 -15.77
C VAL A 37 -3.94 5.16 -15.75
N TYR A 38 -3.87 5.75 -14.56
CA TYR A 38 -3.43 7.13 -14.44
C TYR A 38 -1.91 7.18 -14.42
N CYS A 39 -1.33 8.02 -15.30
CA CYS A 39 0.09 8.33 -15.31
C CYS A 39 0.32 9.71 -14.70
N ASP A 40 1.14 9.75 -13.65
CA ASP A 40 1.69 10.98 -13.09
C ASP A 40 3.11 11.18 -13.64
N MET A 41 3.28 12.23 -14.42
CA MET A 41 4.51 12.59 -15.13
C MET A 41 5.31 13.67 -14.38
N THR A 42 4.79 14.14 -13.24
CA THR A 42 5.27 15.34 -12.55
C THR A 42 5.95 15.03 -11.22
N SER A 43 5.53 13.98 -10.51
CA SER A 43 5.96 13.75 -9.12
C SER A 43 7.36 13.17 -8.94
N LYS A 44 7.96 12.52 -9.94
CA LYS A 44 9.26 11.82 -9.81
C LYS A 44 10.23 12.20 -10.94
N ASN A 45 10.74 13.44 -10.93
CA ASN A 45 11.79 13.91 -11.86
C ASN A 45 11.54 13.52 -13.32
N GLU A 46 10.32 13.73 -13.81
CA GLU A 46 9.90 13.44 -15.19
C GLU A 46 9.84 11.94 -15.59
N VAL A 47 9.94 11.02 -14.62
CA VAL A 47 9.64 9.60 -14.84
C VAL A 47 8.12 9.40 -14.78
N GLY A 48 7.56 8.69 -15.76
CA GLY A 48 6.13 8.39 -15.78
C GLY A 48 5.76 7.37 -14.70
N VAL A 49 5.05 7.81 -13.66
CA VAL A 49 4.57 6.98 -12.55
C VAL A 49 3.20 6.41 -12.87
N THR A 50 3.09 5.08 -12.84
CA THR A 50 1.81 4.39 -12.91
C THR A 50 1.13 4.44 -11.56
N VAL A 51 -0.07 5.01 -11.51
CA VAL A 51 -0.87 5.19 -10.29
C VAL A 51 -2.11 4.29 -10.36
N ILE A 52 -2.24 3.39 -9.39
CA ILE A 52 -3.34 2.41 -9.35
C ILE A 52 -4.14 2.60 -8.05
N GLY A 53 -5.42 2.98 -8.21
CA GLY A 53 -6.36 3.23 -7.13
C GLY A 53 -7.12 1.99 -6.64
N HIS A 54 -7.83 2.16 -5.53
CA HIS A 54 -8.67 1.12 -4.92
C HIS A 54 -9.78 1.68 -4.01
N ASN A 55 -10.70 0.81 -3.59
CA ASN A 55 -11.89 1.13 -2.80
C ASN A 55 -11.66 1.48 -1.30
N SER A 56 -10.45 1.86 -0.89
CA SER A 56 -10.09 1.99 0.54
C SER A 56 -9.05 3.08 0.82
N GLU A 57 -9.04 4.13 0.02
CA GLU A 57 -8.05 5.21 0.13
C GLU A 57 -8.34 6.19 1.27
N SER A 58 -9.60 6.26 1.73
CA SER A 58 -10.02 7.16 2.81
C SER A 58 -9.68 6.61 4.19
N ARG A 59 -9.41 7.51 5.13
CA ARG A 59 -9.27 7.20 6.55
C ARG A 59 -10.53 6.53 7.08
N THR A 60 -10.42 5.27 7.50
CA THR A 60 -11.57 4.44 7.87
C THR A 60 -11.46 4.01 9.32
N LYS A 61 -12.52 4.24 10.10
CA LYS A 61 -12.57 3.88 11.53
C LYS A 61 -12.67 2.36 11.72
N VAL A 62 -11.98 1.86 12.74
CA VAL A 62 -12.05 0.50 13.27
C VAL A 62 -12.48 0.61 14.74
N ASN A 63 -13.57 -0.07 15.10
CA ASN A 63 -14.12 -0.07 16.45
C ASN A 63 -15.01 -1.30 16.65
N GLY A 64 -14.99 -1.90 17.83
CA GLY A 64 -15.78 -3.08 18.20
C GLY A 64 -15.14 -4.42 17.82
N TYR A 65 -13.84 -4.46 17.57
CA TYR A 65 -13.12 -5.66 17.13
C TYR A 65 -12.05 -6.04 18.16
N GLU A 66 -12.44 -6.84 19.16
CA GLU A 66 -11.55 -7.28 20.24
C GLU A 66 -10.52 -8.31 19.75
N GLN A 67 -11.01 -9.38 19.10
CA GLN A 67 -10.14 -10.48 18.68
C GLN A 67 -9.11 -9.99 17.66
N ARG A 68 -7.89 -10.49 17.81
CA ARG A 68 -6.75 -10.26 16.92
C ARG A 68 -7.12 -10.41 15.43
N GLY A 69 -6.99 -9.32 14.67
CA GLY A 69 -7.32 -9.27 13.24
C GLY A 69 -8.76 -9.58 12.87
N SER A 70 -9.70 -9.48 13.81
CA SER A 70 -11.12 -9.73 13.54
C SER A 70 -11.72 -8.68 12.63
N TYR A 71 -11.24 -7.42 12.66
CA TYR A 71 -11.55 -6.47 11.61
C TYR A 71 -10.92 -6.92 10.29
N ARG A 72 -11.71 -6.88 9.22
CA ARG A 72 -11.30 -7.25 7.87
C ARG A 72 -11.66 -6.14 6.89
N LYS A 73 -10.66 -5.63 6.18
CA LYS A 73 -10.90 -4.81 4.98
C LYS A 73 -10.21 -5.45 3.78
N ASP A 74 -11.02 -6.00 2.88
CA ASP A 74 -10.56 -6.48 1.57
C ASP A 74 -10.37 -5.28 0.63
N ILE A 75 -9.25 -5.27 -0.09
CA ILE A 75 -8.90 -4.19 -1.02
C ILE A 75 -9.26 -4.61 -2.43
N THR A 76 -10.08 -3.79 -3.10
CA THR A 76 -10.48 -3.98 -4.49
C THR A 76 -9.88 -2.86 -5.31
N TYR A 77 -8.93 -3.20 -6.18
CA TYR A 77 -8.24 -2.28 -7.07
C TYR A 77 -9.06 -2.02 -8.33
N ASP A 78 -8.82 -0.86 -8.96
CA ASP A 78 -9.48 -0.46 -10.20
C ASP A 78 -9.08 -1.33 -11.42
N VAL A 79 -8.00 -2.10 -11.27
CA VAL A 79 -7.50 -3.07 -12.25
C VAL A 79 -7.22 -4.41 -11.57
N THR A 80 -7.11 -5.49 -12.36
CA THR A 80 -6.92 -6.84 -11.84
C THR A 80 -5.54 -7.03 -11.18
N ILE A 81 -5.43 -7.99 -10.25
CA ILE A 81 -4.14 -8.31 -9.62
C ILE A 81 -3.11 -8.75 -10.67
N GLU A 82 -3.54 -9.49 -11.69
CA GLU A 82 -2.70 -9.93 -12.81
C GLU A 82 -2.11 -8.73 -13.57
N GLN A 83 -2.93 -7.71 -13.85
CA GLN A 83 -2.49 -6.46 -14.48
C GLN A 83 -1.52 -5.68 -13.58
N ILE A 84 -1.78 -5.62 -12.27
CA ILE A 84 -0.86 -4.97 -11.32
C ILE A 84 0.49 -5.68 -11.30
N VAL A 85 0.50 -7.02 -11.26
CA VAL A 85 1.75 -7.81 -11.28
C VAL A 85 2.54 -7.53 -12.56
N ALA A 86 1.87 -7.39 -13.71
CA ALA A 86 2.52 -7.03 -14.95
C ALA A 86 3.20 -5.64 -14.86
N VAL A 87 2.53 -4.63 -14.28
CA VAL A 87 3.12 -3.31 -14.01
C VAL A 87 4.31 -3.40 -13.06
N ILE A 88 4.18 -4.14 -11.96
CA ILE A 88 5.26 -4.32 -10.97
C ILE A 88 6.49 -4.96 -11.64
N ASN A 89 6.30 -5.98 -12.48
CA ASN A 89 7.41 -6.67 -13.13
C ASN A 89 8.18 -5.77 -14.11
N GLU A 90 7.51 -4.77 -14.69
CA GLU A 90 8.13 -3.84 -15.64
C GLU A 90 8.66 -2.55 -15.01
N SER A 91 8.38 -2.32 -13.74
CA SER A 91 8.81 -1.11 -13.03
C SER A 91 10.06 -1.39 -12.21
N SER A 92 10.98 -0.45 -12.08
CA SER A 92 12.15 -0.57 -11.21
C SER A 92 11.76 -0.46 -9.73
N TYR A 93 10.79 0.41 -9.44
CA TYR A 93 10.32 0.70 -8.10
C TYR A 93 8.80 0.62 -8.03
N CYS A 94 8.30 0.16 -6.89
CA CYS A 94 6.90 0.34 -6.52
C CYS A 94 6.80 0.67 -5.03
N GLU A 95 5.86 1.54 -4.67
CA GLU A 95 5.58 1.86 -3.29
C GLU A 95 4.06 1.95 -3.04
N GLN A 96 3.65 1.61 -1.83
CA GLN A 96 2.28 1.80 -1.37
C GLN A 96 2.31 2.33 0.07
N PHE A 97 1.69 3.48 0.30
CA PHE A 97 1.61 4.06 1.63
C PHE A 97 0.62 3.28 2.49
N ILE A 98 0.97 3.02 3.75
CA ILE A 98 0.10 2.39 4.73
C ILE A 98 0.21 3.11 6.06
N LYS A 99 -0.91 3.27 6.74
CA LYS A 99 -1.00 3.99 8.02
C LYS A 99 -2.05 3.36 8.93
N TYR A 100 -1.71 3.25 10.20
CA TYR A 100 -2.64 2.94 11.27
C TYR A 100 -2.49 3.97 12.38
N GLU A 101 -3.62 4.55 12.77
CA GLU A 101 -3.76 5.35 13.97
C GLU A 101 -4.49 4.51 15.02
N CYS A 102 -4.03 4.52 16.24
CA CYS A 102 -4.53 3.66 17.32
C CYS A 102 -4.75 4.47 18.59
N HIS A 103 -5.79 4.11 19.33
CA HIS A 103 -6.08 4.64 20.65
C HIS A 103 -6.48 3.44 21.51
N GLY A 104 -5.59 3.01 22.41
CA GLY A 104 -5.74 1.75 23.14
C GLY A 104 -5.85 0.52 22.23
N SER A 105 -5.11 0.50 21.11
CA SER A 105 -5.16 -0.61 20.14
C SER A 105 -3.77 -1.03 19.68
N LEU A 106 -3.48 -2.31 19.82
CA LEU A 106 -2.17 -2.91 19.59
C LEU A 106 -1.86 -3.18 18.11
N MET A 107 -0.65 -2.80 17.68
CA MET A 107 -0.13 -3.18 16.36
C MET A 107 0.17 -4.68 16.29
N SER A 108 0.53 -5.32 17.42
CA SER A 108 0.74 -6.77 17.47
C SER A 108 -0.51 -7.61 17.08
N ASP A 109 -1.70 -6.98 17.13
CA ASP A 109 -2.97 -7.55 16.69
C ASP A 109 -3.46 -7.08 15.32
N ALA A 110 -2.63 -6.29 14.65
CA ALA A 110 -2.82 -5.81 13.29
C ALA A 110 -1.80 -6.40 12.31
N TRP A 111 -2.19 -6.49 11.04
CA TRP A 111 -1.29 -6.81 9.92
C TRP A 111 -1.93 -6.46 8.59
N TRP A 112 -1.12 -6.40 7.56
CA TRP A 112 -1.58 -6.41 6.17
C TRP A 112 -1.29 -7.76 5.51
N VAL A 113 -2.02 -8.07 4.45
CA VAL A 113 -1.89 -9.32 3.70
C VAL A 113 -1.39 -9.01 2.29
N SER A 114 -0.37 -9.74 1.85
CA SER A 114 0.23 -9.58 0.52
C SER A 114 -0.70 -10.01 -0.61
N ARG A 115 -0.34 -9.68 -1.86
CA ARG A 115 -1.08 -10.16 -3.05
C ARG A 115 -1.24 -11.69 -3.11
N GLN A 116 -0.28 -12.44 -2.55
CA GLN A 116 -0.30 -13.90 -2.47
C GLN A 116 -1.15 -14.45 -1.31
N GLY A 117 -1.73 -13.59 -0.47
CA GLY A 117 -2.46 -14.03 0.73
C GLY A 117 -1.56 -14.30 1.94
N LYS A 118 -0.27 -13.93 1.90
CA LYS A 118 0.63 -14.09 3.04
C LYS A 118 0.36 -12.97 4.05
N ARG A 119 0.20 -13.35 5.32
CA ARG A 119 0.22 -12.41 6.43
C ARG A 119 1.62 -11.80 6.58
N MET A 120 1.68 -10.48 6.54
CA MET A 120 2.93 -9.74 6.68
C MET A 120 3.15 -9.33 8.14
N ASN A 121 4.42 -9.23 8.55
CA ASN A 121 4.81 -8.99 9.95
C ASN A 121 5.56 -7.66 10.15
N TYR A 122 5.67 -6.81 9.14
CA TYR A 122 6.30 -5.50 9.21
C TYR A 122 5.33 -4.43 8.69
N TRP A 123 5.56 -3.18 9.07
CA TRP A 123 4.73 -2.05 8.66
C TRP A 123 5.47 -1.09 7.70
N GLY A 124 4.76 -0.07 7.22
CA GLY A 124 5.33 0.96 6.34
C GLY A 124 6.62 1.57 6.93
N GLY A 125 7.64 1.74 6.08
CA GLY A 125 8.95 2.28 6.47
C GLY A 125 9.85 1.33 7.27
N ALA A 126 9.40 0.12 7.60
CA ALA A 126 10.24 -0.90 8.22
C ALA A 126 10.85 -1.85 7.19
N ALA A 127 11.95 -2.51 7.57
CA ALA A 127 12.53 -3.57 6.74
C ALA A 127 11.58 -4.78 6.66
N VAL A 128 11.58 -5.47 5.52
CA VAL A 128 10.82 -6.71 5.31
C VAL A 128 11.19 -7.73 6.38
N ASP A 129 10.20 -8.46 6.88
CA ASP A 129 10.33 -9.49 7.90
C ASP A 129 10.85 -9.02 9.28
N SER A 130 11.00 -7.71 9.49
CA SER A 130 11.59 -7.15 10.73
C SER A 130 10.73 -7.31 11.99
N GLY A 131 9.43 -7.55 11.87
CA GLY A 131 8.53 -7.56 13.04
C GLY A 131 8.24 -6.16 13.61
N LYS A 132 8.58 -5.08 12.89
CA LYS A 132 8.62 -3.71 13.40
C LYS A 132 7.90 -2.71 12.49
N CYS A 133 7.70 -1.50 13.03
CA CYS A 133 7.31 -0.31 12.30
C CYS A 133 8.51 0.62 12.07
N ALA A 134 8.34 1.71 11.32
CA ALA A 134 9.41 2.65 11.00
C ALA A 134 10.17 3.15 12.24
N CYS A 135 9.45 3.53 13.31
CA CYS A 135 10.08 3.98 14.56
C CYS A 135 10.92 2.88 15.24
N GLY A 136 10.60 1.60 14.99
CA GLY A 136 11.32 0.46 15.57
C GLY A 136 12.65 0.21 14.88
N MET A 137 12.84 0.74 13.67
CA MET A 137 14.09 0.66 12.92
C MET A 137 15.15 1.62 13.48
N ASN A 138 14.74 2.76 14.03
CA ASN A 138 15.64 3.76 14.61
C ASN A 138 15.49 3.93 16.13
N ASN A 139 14.81 2.98 16.79
CA ASN A 139 14.56 2.97 18.24
C ASN A 139 13.88 4.25 18.77
N SER A 140 13.06 4.89 17.93
CA SER A 140 12.33 6.11 18.30
C SER A 140 10.89 5.86 18.75
N CYS A 141 10.42 4.61 18.74
CA CYS A 141 9.07 4.29 19.22
C CYS A 141 8.91 4.63 20.70
N VAL A 142 7.72 5.09 21.06
CA VAL A 142 7.37 5.40 22.45
C VAL A 142 7.53 4.16 23.34
N GLY A 143 8.18 4.35 24.50
CA GLY A 143 8.46 3.26 25.45
C GLY A 143 9.42 2.19 24.93
N GLY A 144 10.19 2.46 23.87
CA GLY A 144 11.14 1.49 23.29
C GLY A 144 10.46 0.28 22.64
N LYS A 145 9.20 0.42 22.23
CA LYS A 145 8.40 -0.64 21.61
C LYS A 145 8.82 -0.90 20.16
N ARG A 146 8.22 -1.92 19.52
CA ARG A 146 8.47 -2.24 18.10
C ARG A 146 7.73 -1.30 17.15
N CYS A 147 6.60 -0.78 17.62
CA CYS A 147 5.71 0.17 16.96
C CYS A 147 5.16 1.15 18.01
N ASN A 148 4.75 2.35 17.61
CA ASN A 148 4.15 3.31 18.54
C ASN A 148 2.85 2.78 19.16
N CYS A 149 2.02 2.09 18.35
CA CYS A 149 0.76 1.51 18.81
C CYS A 149 0.93 0.35 19.82
N ASP A 150 2.10 -0.28 19.86
CA ASP A 150 2.39 -1.30 20.88
C ASP A 150 2.62 -0.72 22.29
N PHE A 151 2.59 0.61 22.43
CA PHE A 151 2.59 1.26 23.75
C PHE A 151 1.24 1.07 24.47
N ASN A 152 0.16 0.87 23.71
CA ASN A 152 -1.20 0.58 24.19
C ASN A 152 -1.72 1.52 25.30
N ASP A 153 -1.85 2.80 24.99
CA ASP A 153 -2.44 3.79 25.87
C ASP A 153 -3.59 4.56 25.20
N GLN A 154 -4.31 5.35 26.00
CA GLN A 154 -5.43 6.17 25.55
C GLN A 154 -4.97 7.48 24.91
N ASN A 155 -3.83 7.47 24.21
CA ASN A 155 -3.40 8.56 23.37
C ASN A 155 -3.52 8.11 21.91
N LEU A 156 -3.97 9.00 21.03
CA LEU A 156 -3.97 8.70 19.61
C LEU A 156 -2.52 8.65 19.11
N ARG A 157 -2.06 7.46 18.73
CA ARG A 157 -0.72 7.22 18.16
C ARG A 157 -0.83 6.82 16.72
N GLU A 158 0.31 6.86 16.02
CA GLU A 158 0.38 6.52 14.60
C GLU A 158 1.63 5.70 14.30
N ASP A 159 1.46 4.70 13.43
CA ASP A 159 2.53 4.05 12.70
C ASP A 159 2.20 4.12 11.20
N SER A 160 3.08 4.73 10.41
CA SER A 160 2.87 4.95 8.99
C SER A 160 4.17 4.88 8.19
N GLY A 161 4.04 4.69 6.87
CA GLY A 161 5.16 4.72 5.95
C GLY A 161 4.87 4.01 4.64
N PHE A 162 5.89 3.90 3.78
CA PHE A 162 5.78 3.19 2.52
C PHE A 162 6.19 1.73 2.64
N LEU A 163 5.38 0.84 2.08
CA LEU A 163 5.76 -0.51 1.71
C LEU A 163 6.42 -0.44 0.33
N THR A 164 7.59 -1.04 0.16
CA THR A 164 8.38 -0.94 -1.08
C THR A 164 8.80 -2.30 -1.66
N ASP A 165 8.47 -3.40 -0.98
CA ASP A 165 8.79 -4.74 -1.48
C ASP A 165 7.84 -5.14 -2.61
N LYS A 166 8.35 -5.03 -3.83
CA LYS A 166 7.69 -5.45 -5.06
C LYS A 166 7.26 -6.92 -5.05
N ASN A 167 7.86 -7.78 -4.24
CA ASN A 167 7.50 -9.20 -4.20
C ASN A 167 6.19 -9.46 -3.45
N THR A 168 5.74 -8.52 -2.62
CA THR A 168 4.57 -8.69 -1.74
C THR A 168 3.44 -7.71 -2.02
N LEU A 169 3.76 -6.52 -2.57
CA LEU A 169 2.77 -5.55 -3.04
C LEU A 169 1.91 -6.07 -4.20
N PRO A 170 0.68 -5.58 -4.42
CA PRO A 170 -0.05 -4.63 -3.58
C PRO A 170 -0.58 -5.26 -2.28
N VAL A 171 -1.02 -4.41 -1.36
CA VAL A 171 -1.78 -4.82 -0.17
C VAL A 171 -3.15 -5.38 -0.59
N LYS A 172 -3.42 -6.64 -0.28
CA LYS A 172 -4.69 -7.32 -0.60
C LYS A 172 -5.76 -7.12 0.47
N GLN A 173 -5.33 -6.99 1.72
CA GLN A 173 -6.24 -6.92 2.87
C GLN A 173 -5.56 -6.28 4.08
N LEU A 174 -6.35 -5.58 4.88
CA LEU A 174 -5.95 -5.03 6.17
C LEU A 174 -6.70 -5.75 7.30
N ARG A 175 -5.98 -6.00 8.40
CA ARG A 175 -6.47 -6.70 9.59
C ARG A 175 -6.11 -5.90 10.83
N PHE A 176 -7.10 -5.71 11.70
CA PHE A 176 -6.93 -5.01 12.98
C PHE A 176 -7.73 -5.75 14.06
N GLY A 177 -7.32 -5.61 15.31
CA GLY A 177 -7.98 -6.15 16.50
C GLY A 177 -7.75 -5.18 17.66
N ASP A 178 -8.01 -5.61 18.89
CA ASP A 178 -7.78 -4.79 20.10
C ASP A 178 -8.46 -3.42 19.99
N THR A 179 -9.74 -3.45 19.62
CA THR A 179 -10.61 -2.26 19.56
C THR A 179 -11.97 -2.56 20.18
N GLY A 180 -12.03 -3.49 21.14
CA GLY A 180 -13.28 -4.01 21.69
C GLY A 180 -13.70 -3.35 22.99
N SER A 181 -12.76 -2.83 23.78
CA SER A 181 -13.05 -2.21 25.07
C SER A 181 -13.56 -0.78 24.94
N SER A 182 -14.16 -0.27 26.03
CA SER A 182 -14.56 1.13 26.10
C SER A 182 -13.34 2.04 25.92
N ASN A 183 -13.43 2.96 24.95
CA ASN A 183 -12.38 3.91 24.53
C ASN A 183 -11.28 3.32 23.65
N GLU A 184 -11.40 2.09 23.15
CA GLU A 184 -10.46 1.57 22.15
C GLU A 184 -10.99 1.81 20.74
N TYR A 185 -10.15 2.32 19.86
CA TYR A 185 -10.46 2.44 18.44
C TYR A 185 -9.19 2.64 17.62
N GLY A 186 -9.31 2.42 16.32
CA GLY A 186 -8.26 2.73 15.37
C GLY A 186 -8.80 3.39 14.11
N PHE A 187 -7.88 3.84 13.26
CA PHE A 187 -8.17 4.27 11.90
C PHE A 187 -7.08 3.76 10.97
N HIS A 188 -7.46 3.18 9.85
CA HIS A 188 -6.51 2.80 8.82
C HIS A 188 -6.63 3.71 7.61
N THR A 189 -5.53 3.85 6.89
CA THR A 189 -5.45 4.52 5.60
C THR A 189 -4.46 3.76 4.72
N LEU A 190 -4.86 3.50 3.48
CA LEU A 190 -4.02 2.82 2.49
C LEU A 190 -3.96 3.70 1.25
N GLY A 191 -2.75 4.07 0.84
CA GLY A 191 -2.54 4.87 -0.37
C GLY A 191 -2.62 4.02 -1.63
N LYS A 192 -2.74 4.72 -2.76
CA LYS A 192 -2.62 4.13 -4.10
C LYS A 192 -1.29 3.41 -4.27
N LEU A 193 -1.27 2.38 -5.12
CA LEU A 193 -0.01 1.76 -5.54
C LEU A 193 0.63 2.65 -6.60
N LEU A 194 1.90 3.00 -6.39
CA LEU A 194 2.70 3.79 -7.32
C LEU A 194 3.84 2.92 -7.84
N CYS A 195 4.04 2.87 -9.16
CA CYS A 195 5.12 2.10 -9.78
C CYS A 195 5.79 2.91 -10.90
N TRP A 196 7.12 2.92 -10.96
CA TRP A 196 7.89 3.71 -11.94
C TRP A 196 9.31 3.16 -12.17
N GLY A 197 10.00 3.78 -13.13
CA GLY A 197 11.38 3.48 -13.52
C GLY A 197 11.45 2.41 -14.59
#